data_AF-A0A096W1M5-F1
#
_entry.id   AF-A0A096W1M5-F1
#
_cell.length_a   1.000
_cell.length_b   1.000
_cell.length_c   1.000
_cell.angle_alpha   90.00
_cell.angle_beta   90.00
_cell.angle_gamma   90.00
#
_symmetry.space_group_name_H-M   'P 1'
#
loop_
_entity.id
_entity.type
_entity.pdbx_description
1 polymer ?
#
loop_
_entity_poly.entity_id
_entity_poly.type
_entity_poly.pdbx_seq_one_letter_code
_entity_poly.pdbx_strand_id
1 'polypeptide(L)'
;MIQRTQGFNSIVVLLLIKLTVLSMVLASTHAPAPTPTPKVETKATEAAKSSSKDEIPDQTFDRYINNERYMLQQYECLMGNKPCDHVGRKLKAAVPLVVRGLGCPKCSPREEEQMKRIVSHVQRSYPDKWQKLIRKYGQ
;
A
#
# COMPACT_ATOMS: atom_id res chain seq x y z
N MET A 1 37.85 26.61 40.25
CA MET A 1 36.68 27.06 39.47
C MET A 1 36.85 26.60 38.02
N ILE A 2 35.78 26.09 37.40
CA ILE A 2 35.55 25.94 35.94
C ILE A 2 36.16 24.69 35.26
N GLN A 3 35.36 23.62 35.09
CA GLN A 3 34.68 23.30 33.81
C GLN A 3 33.88 21.98 33.94
N ARG A 4 32.56 22.10 33.96
CA ARG A 4 31.61 20.99 33.79
C ARG A 4 30.50 21.47 32.84
N THR A 5 30.84 21.69 31.57
CA THR A 5 29.90 22.19 30.55
C THR A 5 30.17 21.54 29.19
N GLN A 6 29.73 20.28 29.01
CA GLN A 6 29.57 19.67 27.68
C GLN A 6 28.25 18.88 27.52
N GLY A 7 27.27 19.08 28.42
CA GLY A 7 25.95 18.40 28.34
C GLY A 7 24.79 19.29 27.89
N PHE A 8 24.91 20.61 28.00
CA PHE A 8 23.78 21.53 27.77
C PHE A 8 23.60 21.95 26.30
N ASN A 9 24.66 21.90 25.49
CA ASN A 9 24.62 22.39 24.11
C ASN A 9 23.76 21.51 23.19
N SER A 10 23.68 20.19 23.43
CA SER A 10 22.92 19.29 22.54
C SER A 10 21.40 19.43 22.71
N ILE A 11 20.92 19.72 23.93
CA ILE A 11 19.50 19.90 24.21
C ILE A 11 19.01 21.26 23.68
N VAL A 12 19.82 22.31 23.85
CA VAL A 12 19.51 23.65 23.29
C VAL A 12 19.45 23.60 21.77
N VAL A 13 20.38 22.90 21.11
CA VAL A 13 20.36 22.71 19.65
C VAL A 13 19.13 21.92 19.19
N LEU A 14 18.74 20.84 19.89
CA LEU A 14 17.53 20.08 19.54
C LEU A 14 16.23 20.87 19.75
N LEU A 15 16.16 21.71 20.79
CA LEU A 15 15.01 22.60 21.02
C LEU A 15 14.90 23.70 19.97
N LEU A 16 16.02 24.30 19.56
CA LEU A 16 16.05 25.30 18.48
C LEU A 16 15.62 24.70 17.13
N ILE A 17 16.04 23.48 16.81
CA ILE A 17 15.61 22.77 15.58
C ILE A 17 14.11 22.48 15.60
N LYS A 18 13.51 22.13 16.75
CA LYS A 18 12.06 21.91 16.84
C LYS A 18 11.23 23.20 16.70
N LEU A 19 11.77 24.35 17.11
CA LEU A 19 11.11 25.65 16.99
C LEU A 19 11.03 26.17 15.55
N THR A 20 12.03 25.89 14.71
CA THR A 20 12.07 26.39 13.32
C THR A 20 11.12 25.64 12.37
N VAL A 21 10.80 24.37 12.63
CA VAL A 21 9.89 23.57 11.77
C VAL A 21 8.41 23.99 11.96
N LEU A 22 8.05 24.62 13.08
CA LEU A 22 6.67 25.01 13.37
C LEU A 22 6.19 26.25 12.58
N SER A 23 7.09 27.01 11.94
CA SER A 23 6.76 28.30 11.31
C SER A 23 6.59 28.30 9.79
N MET A 24 6.70 27.15 9.10
CA MET A 24 6.64 27.10 7.62
C MET A 24 5.25 26.85 7.00
N VAL A 25 4.18 26.79 7.78
CA VAL A 25 2.81 26.73 7.22
C VAL A 25 2.19 28.11 7.37
N LEU A 26 2.34 28.99 6.37
CA LEU A 26 1.44 30.12 6.06
C LEU A 26 2.01 30.97 4.90
N ALA A 27 1.43 30.84 3.71
CA ALA A 27 1.03 31.93 2.79
C ALA A 27 1.05 31.51 1.31
N SER A 28 -0.13 31.39 0.68
CA SER A 28 -0.52 32.22 -0.47
C SER A 28 -1.92 31.83 -0.99
N THR A 29 -2.59 32.83 -1.55
CA THR A 29 -4.02 33.12 -1.49
C THR A 29 -4.69 33.26 -2.88
N HIS A 30 -6.02 33.08 -2.88
CA HIS A 30 -7.08 33.73 -3.72
C HIS A 30 -7.39 33.28 -5.18
N ALA A 31 -8.56 32.62 -5.32
CA ALA A 31 -9.79 32.89 -6.11
C ALA A 31 -9.74 33.38 -7.58
N PRO A 32 -10.72 32.98 -8.46
CA PRO A 32 -12.00 33.71 -8.53
C PRO A 32 -13.28 32.85 -8.82
N ALA A 33 -14.40 33.58 -8.86
CA ALA A 33 -15.85 33.28 -8.82
C ALA A 33 -16.49 32.54 -10.05
N PRO A 34 -17.83 32.32 -10.11
CA PRO A 34 -18.48 31.17 -10.80
C PRO A 34 -19.18 31.41 -12.16
N THR A 35 -19.47 30.27 -12.84
CA THR A 35 -20.50 29.96 -13.90
C THR A 35 -20.34 30.58 -15.30
N PRO A 36 -20.79 29.93 -16.42
CA PRO A 36 -21.89 28.96 -16.56
C PRO A 36 -21.56 27.63 -17.29
N THR A 37 -22.54 26.74 -17.27
CA THR A 37 -22.63 25.47 -18.00
C THR A 37 -22.46 25.61 -19.52
N PRO A 38 -21.98 24.54 -20.19
CA PRO A 38 -22.78 23.98 -21.28
C PRO A 38 -22.94 22.46 -21.15
N LYS A 39 -24.19 22.04 -21.33
CA LYS A 39 -24.69 20.69 -21.49
C LYS A 39 -24.22 20.15 -22.86
N VAL A 40 -23.42 19.08 -22.90
CA VAL A 40 -23.33 18.19 -24.07
C VAL A 40 -23.18 16.75 -23.62
N GLU A 41 -24.16 15.95 -24.04
CA GLU A 41 -24.26 14.50 -23.93
C GLU A 41 -23.08 13.75 -24.56
N THR A 42 -22.74 12.62 -23.92
CA THR A 42 -22.36 11.33 -24.52
C THR A 42 -21.37 11.34 -25.70
N LYS A 43 -20.17 10.81 -25.46
CA LYS A 43 -19.66 9.71 -26.31
C LYS A 43 -18.57 8.92 -25.60
N ALA A 44 -18.76 7.60 -25.59
CA ALA A 44 -17.82 6.60 -25.13
C ALA A 44 -16.40 6.82 -25.68
N THR A 45 -15.42 6.69 -24.80
CA THR A 45 -14.02 6.53 -25.17
C THR A 45 -13.51 5.20 -24.61
N GLU A 46 -13.88 4.12 -25.29
CA GLU A 46 -13.09 2.89 -25.29
C GLU A 46 -11.94 3.08 -26.30
N ALA A 47 -10.73 3.26 -25.80
CA ALA A 47 -9.51 3.04 -26.57
C ALA A 47 -8.32 2.78 -25.63
N ALA A 48 -8.33 1.61 -24.98
CA ALA A 48 -7.12 0.94 -24.52
C ALA A 48 -7.34 -0.57 -24.59
N LYS A 49 -7.19 -1.09 -25.81
CA LYS A 49 -7.09 -2.52 -26.11
C LYS A 49 -5.88 -3.10 -25.37
N SER A 50 -6.13 -3.78 -24.26
CA SER A 50 -5.13 -4.54 -23.50
C SER A 50 -5.64 -5.98 -23.37
N SER A 51 -4.84 -6.89 -23.89
CA SER A 51 -5.06 -8.33 -24.07
C SER A 51 -5.79 -8.99 -22.90
N SER A 52 -7.10 -9.09 -23.05
CA SER A 52 -8.03 -9.62 -22.07
C SER A 52 -8.07 -11.15 -22.18
N LYS A 53 -7.24 -11.83 -21.40
CA LYS A 53 -7.52 -13.23 -21.04
C LYS A 53 -7.08 -13.61 -19.62
N ASP A 54 -6.18 -12.84 -19.02
CA ASP A 54 -5.59 -13.15 -17.70
C ASP A 54 -5.86 -12.12 -16.59
N GLU A 55 -6.51 -10.98 -16.88
CA GLU A 55 -6.88 -10.01 -15.84
C GLU A 55 -8.14 -10.45 -15.09
N ILE A 56 -8.07 -10.41 -13.75
CA ILE A 56 -9.20 -10.74 -12.87
C ILE A 56 -10.08 -9.49 -12.70
N PRO A 57 -11.38 -9.53 -13.07
CA PRO A 57 -12.30 -8.42 -12.83
C PRO A 57 -12.51 -8.15 -11.34
N ASP A 58 -12.75 -6.89 -10.97
CA ASP A 58 -12.80 -6.45 -9.57
C ASP A 58 -13.85 -7.17 -8.74
N GLN A 59 -15.06 -7.37 -9.29
CA GLN A 59 -16.11 -8.13 -8.60
C GLN A 59 -15.69 -9.56 -8.29
N THR A 60 -14.92 -10.19 -9.19
CA THR A 60 -14.41 -11.54 -8.98
C THR A 60 -13.30 -11.54 -7.95
N PHE A 61 -12.38 -10.58 -8.05
CA PHE A 61 -11.32 -10.35 -7.07
C PHE A 61 -11.89 -10.14 -5.66
N ASP A 62 -12.92 -9.31 -5.52
CA ASP A 62 -13.58 -9.03 -4.24
C ASP A 62 -14.24 -10.25 -3.62
N ARG A 63 -14.79 -11.14 -4.44
CA ARG A 63 -15.31 -12.41 -3.95
C ARG A 63 -14.20 -13.31 -3.39
N TYR A 64 -13.01 -13.29 -3.97
CA TYR A 64 -11.88 -14.10 -3.48
C TYR A 64 -11.28 -13.53 -2.19
N ILE A 65 -10.99 -12.23 -2.15
CA ILE A 65 -10.36 -11.60 -0.98
C ILE A 65 -11.26 -11.62 0.25
N ASN A 66 -12.59 -11.56 0.08
CA ASN A 66 -13.55 -11.63 1.17
C ASN A 66 -13.96 -13.08 1.55
N ASN A 67 -13.48 -14.08 0.81
CA ASN A 67 -13.73 -15.47 1.14
C ASN A 67 -12.67 -15.97 2.14
N GLU A 68 -13.04 -16.01 3.42
CA GLU A 68 -12.15 -16.44 4.51
C GLU A 68 -11.51 -17.81 4.25
N ARG A 69 -12.29 -18.80 3.82
CA ARG A 69 -11.77 -20.15 3.54
C ARG A 69 -10.66 -20.10 2.50
N TYR A 70 -10.87 -19.33 1.43
CA TYR A 70 -9.89 -19.17 0.38
C TYR A 70 -8.64 -18.43 0.89
N MET A 71 -8.81 -17.34 1.64
CA MET A 71 -7.71 -16.59 2.24
C MET A 71 -6.86 -17.45 3.18
N LEU A 72 -7.51 -18.29 3.99
CA LEU A 72 -6.83 -19.25 4.86
C LEU A 72 -6.06 -20.30 4.06
N GLN A 73 -6.64 -20.85 2.98
CA GLN A 73 -5.95 -21.77 2.09
C GLN A 73 -4.69 -21.13 1.48
N GLN A 74 -4.81 -19.90 0.97
CA GLN A 74 -3.66 -19.18 0.41
C GLN A 74 -2.59 -18.93 1.49
N TYR A 75 -3.00 -18.54 2.68
CA TYR A 75 -2.10 -18.38 3.82
C TYR A 75 -1.35 -19.68 4.16
N GLU A 76 -2.03 -20.82 4.25
CA GLU A 76 -1.38 -22.11 4.53
C GLU A 76 -0.37 -22.50 3.43
N CYS A 77 -0.67 -22.20 2.16
CA CYS A 77 0.28 -22.34 1.06
C CYS A 77 1.53 -21.46 1.26
N LEU A 78 1.36 -20.19 1.63
CA LEU A 78 2.46 -19.27 1.92
C LEU A 78 3.29 -19.74 3.13
N MET A 79 2.66 -20.37 4.11
CA MET A 79 3.35 -20.98 5.24
C MET A 79 4.04 -22.29 4.89
N GLY A 80 3.72 -22.90 3.75
CA GLY A 80 4.29 -24.18 3.31
C GLY A 80 3.59 -25.40 3.91
N ASN A 81 2.42 -25.20 4.53
CA ASN A 81 1.64 -26.25 5.18
C ASN A 81 0.72 -26.99 4.20
N LYS A 82 0.43 -26.38 3.05
CA LYS A 82 -0.41 -26.95 1.98
C LYS A 82 0.17 -26.64 0.59
N PRO A 83 -0.15 -27.44 -0.44
CA PRO A 83 0.23 -27.13 -1.81
C PRO A 83 -0.41 -25.82 -2.27
N CYS A 84 0.33 -25.10 -3.10
CA CYS A 84 -0.12 -23.83 -3.69
C CYS A 84 -0.83 -24.07 -5.02
N ASP A 85 -2.00 -23.45 -5.19
CA ASP A 85 -2.62 -23.31 -6.50
C ASP A 85 -1.89 -22.25 -7.35
N HIS A 86 -2.43 -21.92 -8.52
CA HIS A 86 -1.82 -20.94 -9.42
C HIS A 86 -1.68 -19.55 -8.78
N VAL A 87 -2.71 -19.12 -8.04
CA VAL A 87 -2.72 -17.81 -7.38
C VAL A 87 -1.73 -17.81 -6.20
N GLY A 88 -1.75 -18.83 -5.38
CA GLY A 88 -0.85 -19.01 -4.25
C GLY A 88 0.62 -19.02 -4.65
N ARG A 89 0.97 -19.60 -5.82
CA ARG A 89 2.33 -19.53 -6.36
C ARG A 89 2.73 -18.10 -6.74
N LYS A 90 1.85 -17.34 -7.40
CA LYS A 90 2.07 -15.92 -7.70
C LYS A 90 2.26 -15.11 -6.42
N LEU A 91 1.37 -15.31 -5.44
CA LEU A 91 1.47 -14.66 -4.13
C LEU A 91 2.78 -15.00 -3.43
N LYS A 92 3.18 -16.28 -3.42
CA LYS A 92 4.42 -16.73 -2.78
C LYS A 92 5.66 -16.05 -3.37
N ALA A 93 5.66 -15.77 -4.67
CA ALA A 93 6.73 -15.02 -5.33
C ALA A 93 6.69 -13.51 -4.99
N ALA A 94 5.51 -12.93 -4.81
CA ALA A 94 5.33 -11.51 -4.54
C ALA A 94 5.52 -11.12 -3.07
N VAL A 95 5.12 -11.98 -2.13
CA VAL A 95 5.08 -11.71 -0.69
C VAL A 95 6.40 -11.16 -0.14
N PRO A 96 7.60 -11.70 -0.45
CA PRO A 96 8.86 -11.16 0.05
C PRO A 96 9.12 -9.70 -0.34
N LEU A 97 8.65 -9.27 -1.50
CA LEU A 97 8.81 -7.87 -1.94
C LEU A 97 7.80 -6.97 -1.23
N VAL A 98 6.55 -7.44 -1.14
CA VAL A 98 5.45 -6.71 -0.52
C VAL A 98 5.67 -6.48 0.98
N VAL A 99 6.10 -7.50 1.73
CA VAL A 99 6.36 -7.34 3.18
C VAL A 99 7.56 -6.45 3.49
N ARG A 100 8.49 -6.28 2.55
CA ARG A 100 9.62 -5.34 2.64
C ARG A 100 9.29 -3.93 2.16
N GLY A 101 8.05 -3.68 1.74
CA GLY A 101 7.61 -2.39 1.21
C GLY A 101 8.13 -2.07 -0.20
N LEU A 102 8.67 -3.05 -0.92
CA LEU A 102 9.24 -2.88 -2.26
C LEU A 102 8.18 -2.98 -3.38
N GLY A 103 6.94 -3.29 -3.04
CA GLY A 103 5.85 -3.46 -4.01
C GLY A 103 6.01 -4.69 -4.90
N CYS A 104 5.48 -4.63 -6.12
CA CYS A 104 5.59 -5.71 -7.11
C CYS A 104 6.04 -5.15 -8.48
N PRO A 105 7.35 -5.15 -8.78
CA PRO A 105 7.88 -4.54 -10.00
C PRO A 105 7.51 -5.30 -11.29
N LYS A 106 7.03 -6.54 -11.16
CA LYS A 106 6.59 -7.38 -12.29
C LYS A 106 5.07 -7.44 -12.45
N CYS A 107 4.32 -6.73 -11.61
CA CYS A 107 2.87 -6.71 -11.67
C CYS A 107 2.40 -5.68 -12.71
N SER A 108 1.24 -5.94 -13.33
CA SER A 108 0.51 -4.91 -14.07
C SER A 108 -0.01 -3.81 -13.13
N PRO A 109 -0.38 -2.62 -13.63
CA PRO A 109 -0.98 -1.56 -12.79
C PRO A 109 -2.21 -2.04 -12.01
N ARG A 110 -3.04 -2.88 -12.65
CA ARG A 110 -4.23 -3.48 -12.03
C ARG A 110 -3.85 -4.49 -10.95
N GLU A 111 -2.87 -5.35 -11.22
CA GLU A 111 -2.37 -6.32 -10.23
C GLU A 111 -1.73 -5.62 -9.03
N GLU A 112 -1.06 -4.48 -9.23
CA GLU A 112 -0.50 -3.68 -8.14
C GLU A 112 -1.60 -3.10 -7.24
N GLU A 113 -2.68 -2.58 -7.82
CA GLU A 113 -3.84 -2.10 -7.06
C GLU A 113 -4.51 -3.24 -6.29
N GLN A 114 -4.74 -4.38 -6.95
CA GLN A 114 -5.27 -5.59 -6.32
C GLN A 114 -4.36 -6.07 -5.18
N MET A 115 -3.04 -6.04 -5.36
CA MET A 115 -2.07 -6.38 -4.31
C MET A 115 -2.20 -5.44 -3.11
N LYS A 116 -2.31 -4.11 -3.33
CA LYS A 116 -2.53 -3.14 -2.25
C LYS A 116 -3.81 -3.42 -1.47
N ARG A 117 -4.89 -3.82 -2.17
CA ARG A 117 -6.15 -4.24 -1.55
C ARG A 117 -6.00 -5.52 -0.72
N ILE A 118 -5.28 -6.53 -1.23
CA ILE A 118 -4.93 -7.76 -0.48
C ILE A 118 -4.20 -7.42 0.80
N VAL A 119 -3.13 -6.63 0.72
CA VAL A 119 -2.32 -6.24 1.88
C VAL A 119 -3.18 -5.52 2.91
N SER A 120 -3.96 -4.52 2.47
CA SER A 120 -4.83 -3.73 3.35
C SER A 120 -5.90 -4.58 4.02
N HIS A 121 -6.44 -5.58 3.31
CA HIS A 121 -7.40 -6.54 3.88
C HIS A 121 -6.73 -7.47 4.90
N VAL A 122 -5.57 -8.06 4.55
CA VAL A 122 -4.86 -9.00 5.42
C VAL A 122 -4.38 -8.33 6.71
N GLN A 123 -3.86 -7.11 6.63
CA GLN A 123 -3.43 -6.34 7.80
C GLN A 123 -4.58 -6.03 8.76
N ARG A 124 -5.77 -5.70 8.24
CA ARG A 124 -6.95 -5.34 9.06
C ARG A 124 -7.69 -6.56 9.59
N SER A 125 -7.90 -7.57 8.76
CA SER A 125 -8.74 -8.72 9.07
C SER A 125 -7.96 -9.91 9.65
N TYR A 126 -6.65 -10.01 9.38
CA TYR A 126 -5.81 -11.13 9.83
C TYR A 126 -4.44 -10.68 10.37
N PRO A 127 -4.39 -9.78 11.36
CA PRO A 127 -3.14 -9.19 11.85
C PRO A 127 -2.11 -10.23 12.30
N ASP A 128 -2.53 -11.30 12.98
CA ASP A 128 -1.63 -12.36 13.44
C ASP A 128 -0.96 -13.13 12.28
N LYS A 129 -1.71 -13.36 11.21
CA LYS A 129 -1.21 -14.02 9.99
C LYS A 129 -0.27 -13.11 9.24
N TRP A 130 -0.59 -11.82 9.15
CA TRP A 130 0.29 -10.81 8.58
C TRP A 130 1.65 -10.78 9.30
N GLN A 131 1.63 -10.76 10.64
CA GLN A 131 2.86 -10.79 11.44
C GLN A 131 3.69 -12.06 11.21
N LYS A 132 3.04 -13.22 11.04
CA LYS A 132 3.73 -14.46 10.66
C LYS A 132 4.38 -14.38 9.28
N LEU A 133 3.72 -13.74 8.30
CA LEU A 133 4.30 -13.52 6.98
C LEU A 133 5.52 -12.59 7.04
N ILE A 134 5.45 -11.49 7.80
CA ILE A 134 6.61 -10.61 8.02
C ILE A 134 7.77 -11.40 8.61
N ARG A 135 7.54 -12.19 9.67
CA ARG A 135 8.62 -12.98 10.30
C ARG A 135 9.27 -13.97 9.33
N LYS A 136 8.48 -14.56 8.42
CA LYS A 136 8.97 -15.56 7.48
C LYS A 136 9.68 -14.95 6.27
N TYR A 137 9.21 -13.80 5.77
CA TYR A 137 9.62 -13.25 4.47
C TYR A 137 10.26 -11.86 4.54
N GLY A 138 10.26 -11.22 5.71
CA GLY A 138 10.76 -9.85 5.91
C GLY A 138 12.25 -9.75 6.22
N GLN A 139 12.98 -10.87 6.16
CA GLN A 139 14.44 -10.91 6.31
C GLN A 139 15.14 -10.67 4.97
#